data_AF-A0A1G9YU15-F1
#
_entry.id   AF-A0A1G9YU15-F1
#
_cell.length_a   1.000
_cell.length_b   1.000
_cell.length_c   1.000
_cell.angle_alpha   90.00
_cell.angle_beta   90.00
_cell.angle_gamma   90.00
#
_symmetry.space_group_name_H-M   'P 1'
#
loop_
_entity.id
_entity.type
_entity.pdbx_description
1 polymer ?
#
loop_
_entity_poly.entity_id
_entity_poly.type
_entity_poly.pdbx_seq_one_letter_code
_entity_poly.pdbx_strand_id
1 'polypeptide(L)'
;MLVCLVGCATPSAEVSPQPITTSPAPQGSQAARTPQASGSPDLLYITNREPIVASGNRLSYGAKRAIFLSFGSVSIIQKRNSSAGKSEFRVDTVSETGRFPATPYGVVTTASGLRRTPEAVAAHEQAVALLQAEIARRLATAGRKEVVVFVHGYNNSFDDAALATDEICRSLQNQFVCIILTWPAGGTGGSFFGYNIDRESSEFAVADFKKAVRAIAETKGLERLHLLAHSRGTDVLASVMQQLAIEAYVSRSSLWQRYKIANAVFFAPDIDLDVASSKLFAWVSDPDLAFGSKSAPDTLPSQGSLHLTVYSSPRDEALKASTIISGSALRLGQLAVGNLPRGRSEAAAKWEGSHMGGLVDFVEFSGGGGFIGHSYFLSDATIKIDLVALIRDRAKAGDPRRQLVEIKRPFWRTSDASQATP
;
A
#
# COMPACT_ATOMS: atom_id res chain seq x y z
N MET A 1 22.99 35.12 1.53
CA MET A 1 22.32 36.28 0.92
C MET A 1 20.84 36.09 1.13
N LEU A 2 20.23 36.91 1.98
CA LEU A 2 18.85 36.85 2.43
C LEU A 2 17.95 37.50 1.36
N VAL A 3 16.87 36.86 0.93
CA VAL A 3 15.80 37.53 0.16
C VAL A 3 14.44 37.10 0.69
N CYS A 4 13.79 38.02 1.39
CA CYS A 4 12.37 38.00 1.73
C CYS A 4 11.55 38.49 0.54
N LEU A 5 10.40 37.86 0.27
CA LEU A 5 9.34 38.45 -0.56
C LEU A 5 7.98 38.29 0.14
N VAL A 6 7.43 39.45 0.50
CA VAL A 6 6.05 39.80 0.87
C VAL A 6 5.17 39.51 -0.37
N GLY A 7 4.00 38.89 -0.33
CA GLY A 7 2.76 39.26 0.37
C GLY A 7 1.85 40.05 -0.58
N CYS A 8 0.88 39.39 -1.22
CA CYS A 8 -0.25 40.03 -1.91
C CYS A 8 -1.55 39.29 -1.57
N ALA A 9 -2.47 40.03 -0.96
CA ALA A 9 -3.84 39.61 -0.64
C ALA A 9 -4.75 39.78 -1.87
N THR A 10 -5.71 38.87 -2.04
CA THR A 10 -6.83 39.01 -2.98
C THR A 10 -8.15 39.10 -2.20
N PRO A 11 -9.14 39.88 -2.68
CA PRO A 11 -10.34 40.19 -1.92
C PRO A 11 -11.36 39.06 -1.93
N SER A 12 -12.06 38.91 -0.80
CA SER A 12 -13.19 38.00 -0.59
C SER A 12 -14.41 38.43 -1.40
N ALA A 13 -15.05 37.48 -2.09
CA ALA A 13 -16.39 37.65 -2.63
C ALA A 13 -17.40 37.11 -1.59
N GLU A 14 -18.27 37.99 -1.10
CA GLU A 14 -19.43 37.64 -0.27
C GLU A 14 -20.48 36.92 -1.11
N VAL A 15 -20.95 35.77 -0.63
CA VAL A 15 -22.15 35.09 -1.15
C VAL A 15 -23.21 35.16 -0.05
N SER A 16 -24.34 35.80 -0.37
CA SER A 16 -25.51 35.90 0.52
C SER A 16 -26.19 34.52 0.70
N PRO A 17 -26.62 34.14 1.92
CA PRO A 17 -27.36 32.90 2.14
C PRO A 17 -28.86 33.09 1.82
N GLN A 18 -29.41 32.15 1.04
CA GLN A 18 -30.86 32.01 0.86
C GLN A 18 -31.48 31.20 2.03
N PRO A 19 -32.76 31.43 2.39
CA PRO A 19 -33.34 30.91 3.63
C PRO A 19 -33.78 29.44 3.50
N ILE A 20 -33.50 28.65 4.54
CA ILE A 20 -33.98 27.27 4.68
C ILE A 20 -35.37 27.33 5.33
N THR A 21 -36.41 26.99 4.56
CA THR A 21 -37.76 26.72 5.08
C THR A 21 -37.81 25.34 5.74
N THR A 22 -38.16 25.33 7.02
CA THR A 22 -38.43 24.15 7.86
C THR A 22 -39.84 23.60 7.63
N SER A 23 -39.98 22.27 7.66
CA SER A 23 -41.24 21.59 7.95
C SER A 23 -40.98 20.26 8.67
N PRO A 24 -41.92 19.80 9.53
CA PRO A 24 -41.60 18.97 10.69
C PRO A 24 -41.69 17.46 10.43
N ALA A 25 -40.85 16.70 11.14
CA ALA A 25 -40.83 15.24 11.13
C ALA A 25 -41.92 14.62 12.02
N PRO A 26 -42.41 13.39 11.71
CA PRO A 26 -43.19 12.60 12.66
C PRO A 26 -42.26 11.78 13.59
N GLN A 27 -42.65 11.72 14.85
CA GLN A 27 -41.92 11.11 15.95
C GLN A 27 -41.89 9.57 15.85
N GLY A 28 -40.68 9.01 15.92
CA GLY A 28 -40.43 7.57 16.10
C GLY A 28 -39.39 7.36 17.19
N SER A 29 -39.80 6.68 18.26
CA SER A 29 -39.04 6.31 19.47
C SER A 29 -37.59 5.85 19.18
N GLN A 30 -36.60 6.66 19.57
CA GLN A 30 -35.20 6.24 19.62
C GLN A 30 -34.86 5.71 21.02
N ALA A 31 -34.57 4.42 21.10
CA ALA A 31 -33.86 3.82 22.21
C ALA A 31 -32.48 4.48 22.37
N ALA A 32 -32.16 4.86 23.61
CA ALA A 32 -30.92 5.54 23.97
C ALA A 32 -29.69 4.74 23.52
N ARG A 33 -29.02 5.20 22.46
CA ARG A 33 -27.66 4.79 22.15
C ARG A 33 -26.72 5.58 23.05
N THR A 34 -25.98 4.87 23.89
CA THR A 34 -24.84 5.40 24.64
C THR A 34 -23.88 6.10 23.66
N PRO A 35 -23.34 7.29 23.98
CA PRO A 35 -22.42 7.99 23.07
C PRO A 35 -21.15 7.16 22.91
N GLN A 36 -20.98 6.55 21.74
CA GLN A 36 -19.73 5.92 21.35
C GLN A 36 -18.69 7.03 21.18
N ALA A 37 -17.63 6.99 21.98
CA ALA A 37 -16.54 7.97 21.90
C ALA A 37 -16.05 8.05 20.45
N SER A 38 -16.10 9.26 19.88
CA SER A 38 -15.82 9.56 18.48
C SER A 38 -14.31 9.53 18.17
N GLY A 39 -13.68 8.37 18.33
CA GLY A 39 -12.33 8.09 17.83
C GLY A 39 -12.41 7.25 16.56
N SER A 40 -11.55 7.55 15.57
CA SER A 40 -11.29 6.59 14.48
C SER A 40 -10.80 5.27 15.09
N PRO A 41 -11.18 4.09 14.56
CA PRO A 41 -10.60 2.84 15.03
C PRO A 41 -9.08 2.87 14.80
N ASP A 42 -8.31 2.51 15.83
CA ASP A 42 -6.85 2.46 15.76
C ASP A 42 -6.36 1.58 14.61
N LEU A 43 -5.22 1.89 14.01
CA LEU A 43 -4.59 1.09 12.95
C LEU A 43 -3.73 -0.03 13.55
N LEU A 44 -3.58 -1.14 12.82
CA LEU A 44 -2.58 -2.16 13.15
C LEU A 44 -1.29 -1.81 12.40
N TYR A 45 -0.16 -1.75 13.08
CA TYR A 45 1.14 -1.59 12.44
C TYR A 45 1.96 -2.87 12.52
N ILE A 46 2.84 -3.06 11.54
CA ILE A 46 3.90 -4.05 11.54
C ILE A 46 5.17 -3.35 11.04
N THR A 47 6.27 -3.46 11.77
CA THR A 47 7.48 -2.67 11.51
C THR A 47 8.76 -3.39 11.87
N ASN A 48 9.79 -3.23 11.03
CA ASN A 48 11.18 -3.58 11.33
C ASN A 48 12.04 -2.33 11.55
N ARG A 49 11.41 -1.22 11.95
CA ARG A 49 12.08 -0.03 12.47
C ARG A 49 12.54 -0.28 13.91
N GLU A 50 13.68 0.30 14.26
CA GLU A 50 14.17 0.31 15.64
C GLU A 50 13.22 1.14 16.53
N PRO A 51 12.73 0.58 17.65
CA PRO A 51 11.91 1.32 18.58
C PRO A 51 12.76 2.39 19.29
N ILE A 52 12.20 3.58 19.42
CA ILE A 52 12.72 4.67 20.24
C ILE A 52 11.83 4.74 21.48
N VAL A 53 12.40 4.42 22.64
CA VAL A 53 11.73 4.61 23.93
C VAL A 53 12.28 5.90 24.52
N ALA A 54 11.55 7.00 24.34
CA ALA A 54 11.93 8.28 24.93
C ALA A 54 11.76 8.26 26.46
N SER A 55 12.41 9.19 27.16
CA SER A 55 12.43 9.34 28.64
C SER A 55 11.07 9.67 29.29
N GLY A 56 9.95 9.39 28.62
CA GLY A 56 8.57 9.52 29.10
C GLY A 56 7.69 8.29 28.78
N ASN A 57 8.30 7.13 28.52
CA ASN A 57 7.62 5.85 28.26
C ASN A 57 6.72 5.80 27.01
N ARG A 58 6.83 6.78 26.11
CA ARG A 58 6.10 6.79 24.83
C ARG A 58 6.93 6.07 23.76
N LEU A 59 6.40 4.96 23.26
CA LEU A 59 6.97 4.21 22.15
C LEU A 59 6.85 5.02 20.86
N SER A 60 7.93 5.12 20.10
CA SER A 60 7.93 5.56 18.71
C SER A 60 8.93 4.73 17.90
N TYR A 61 9.00 4.95 16.59
CA TYR A 61 9.89 4.19 15.70
C TYR A 61 10.75 5.13 14.85
N GLY A 62 12.06 4.86 14.84
CA GLY A 62 13.04 5.65 14.09
C GLY A 62 13.21 5.20 12.63
N ALA A 63 14.32 5.64 12.03
CA ALA A 63 14.74 5.24 10.68
C ALA A 63 15.79 4.11 10.67
N LYS A 64 16.21 3.63 11.85
CA LYS A 64 17.18 2.53 11.96
C LYS A 64 16.50 1.17 11.84
N ARG A 65 17.25 0.16 11.41
CA ARG A 65 16.77 -1.22 11.23
C ARG A 65 16.73 -1.95 12.57
N ALA A 66 15.62 -2.58 12.88
CA ALA A 66 15.55 -3.64 13.87
C ALA A 66 15.75 -4.99 13.17
N ILE A 67 16.52 -5.89 13.78
CA ILE A 67 16.70 -7.26 13.28
C ILE A 67 15.51 -8.17 13.59
N PHE A 68 14.36 -7.60 13.94
CA PHE A 68 13.12 -8.28 14.28
C PHE A 68 11.94 -7.45 13.75
N LEU A 69 10.80 -8.13 13.58
CA LEU A 69 9.56 -7.51 13.14
C LEU A 69 8.63 -7.34 14.36
N SER A 70 8.20 -6.13 14.66
CA SER A 70 7.27 -5.80 15.74
C SER A 70 5.89 -5.47 15.18
N PHE A 71 4.83 -5.69 15.94
CA PHE A 71 3.48 -5.30 15.55
C PHE A 71 2.66 -4.83 16.74
N GLY A 72 1.68 -3.97 16.48
CA GLY A 72 0.89 -3.36 17.53
C GLY A 72 -0.17 -2.40 17.02
N SER A 73 -0.68 -1.54 17.89
CA SER A 73 -1.71 -0.56 17.55
C SER A 73 -1.15 0.85 17.54
N VAL A 74 -1.65 1.68 16.61
CA VAL A 74 -1.41 3.12 16.58
C VAL A 74 -2.72 3.88 16.51
N SER A 75 -2.93 4.81 17.43
CA SER A 75 -4.09 5.71 17.46
C SER A 75 -3.75 7.04 16.79
N ILE A 76 -4.75 7.62 16.12
CA ILE A 76 -4.63 8.91 15.44
C ILE A 76 -5.72 9.83 15.98
N ILE A 77 -5.32 11.04 16.38
CA ILE A 77 -6.22 12.06 16.90
C ILE A 77 -6.42 13.16 15.87
N GLN A 78 -7.67 13.64 15.77
CA GLN A 78 -8.03 14.79 14.97
C GLN A 78 -8.11 16.03 15.88
N LYS A 79 -7.18 16.96 15.71
CA LYS A 79 -7.23 18.26 16.38
C LYS A 79 -7.96 19.26 15.48
N ARG A 80 -9.12 19.76 15.94
CA ARG A 80 -9.80 20.87 15.27
C ARG A 80 -9.07 22.16 15.57
N ASN A 81 -8.55 22.82 14.55
CA ASN A 81 -7.94 24.14 14.71
C ASN A 81 -9.01 25.21 14.47
N SER A 82 -9.55 25.77 15.56
CA SER A 82 -10.68 26.72 15.56
C SER A 82 -10.42 27.99 14.76
N SER A 83 -9.16 28.35 14.51
CA SER A 83 -8.77 29.60 13.83
C SER A 83 -8.64 29.48 12.31
N ALA A 84 -8.59 28.25 11.75
CA ALA A 84 -8.29 28.03 10.34
C ALA A 84 -9.29 27.11 9.61
N GLY A 85 -10.28 26.55 10.31
CA GLY A 85 -11.25 25.58 9.74
C GLY A 85 -10.63 24.26 9.27
N LYS A 86 -9.30 24.09 9.33
CA LYS A 86 -8.58 22.89 8.93
C LYS A 86 -8.42 21.95 10.12
N SER A 87 -8.73 20.67 9.89
CA SER A 87 -8.45 19.60 10.83
C SER A 87 -7.02 19.11 10.62
N GLU A 88 -6.29 18.93 11.71
CA GLU A 88 -4.95 18.36 11.70
C GLU A 88 -4.98 16.98 12.35
N PHE A 89 -4.44 15.98 11.68
CA PHE A 89 -4.32 14.62 12.20
C PHE A 89 -2.89 14.37 12.68
N ARG A 90 -2.74 13.72 13.83
CA ARG A 90 -1.44 13.36 14.39
C ARG A 90 -1.51 11.98 15.04
N VAL A 91 -0.40 11.26 15.01
CA VAL A 91 -0.21 10.05 15.82
C VAL A 91 -0.23 10.42 17.30
N ASP A 92 -1.01 9.69 18.07
CA ASP A 92 -1.17 9.89 19.50
C ASP A 92 -0.41 8.81 20.29
N THR A 93 -0.97 7.61 20.33
CA THR A 93 -0.44 6.49 21.12
C THR A 93 0.01 5.36 20.20
N VAL A 94 1.20 4.82 20.46
CA VAL A 94 1.73 3.61 19.83
C VAL A 94 1.94 2.57 20.91
N SER A 95 1.36 1.39 20.75
CA SER A 95 1.48 0.28 21.69
C SER A 95 1.89 -0.99 20.97
N GLU A 96 2.95 -1.64 21.41
CA GLU A 96 3.39 -2.93 20.86
C GLU A 96 2.56 -4.07 21.46
N THR A 97 2.07 -4.96 20.60
CA THR A 97 1.35 -6.18 20.98
C THR A 97 2.26 -7.40 20.98
N GLY A 98 3.21 -7.47 20.04
CA GLY A 98 4.16 -8.57 19.97
C GLY A 98 5.26 -8.32 18.95
N ARG A 99 6.22 -9.24 18.92
CA ARG A 99 7.33 -9.23 17.97
C ARG A 99 7.77 -10.62 17.59
N PHE A 100 8.26 -10.77 16.37
CA PHE A 100 8.93 -11.97 15.89
C PHE A 100 10.34 -12.08 16.51
N PRO A 101 10.90 -13.29 16.62
CA PRO A 101 12.28 -13.45 17.06
C PRO A 101 13.26 -12.79 16.08
N ALA A 102 14.40 -12.36 16.60
CA ALA A 102 15.46 -11.74 15.82
C ALA A 102 15.99 -12.68 14.73
N THR A 103 16.30 -12.13 13.56
CA THR A 103 16.88 -12.85 12.42
C THR A 103 18.37 -12.52 12.25
N PRO A 104 19.22 -13.48 11.86
CA PRO A 104 18.89 -14.87 11.53
C PRO A 104 18.55 -15.73 12.76
N TYR A 105 17.75 -16.78 12.57
CA TYR A 105 17.45 -17.74 13.64
C TYR A 105 18.66 -18.62 13.93
N GLY A 106 18.81 -19.01 15.20
CA GLY A 106 19.83 -19.99 15.59
C GLY A 106 19.61 -21.33 14.87
N VAL A 107 20.71 -22.04 14.62
CA VAL A 107 20.73 -23.36 13.99
C VAL A 107 21.50 -24.32 14.87
N VAL A 108 20.96 -25.52 15.08
CA VAL A 108 21.55 -26.59 15.89
C VAL A 108 21.70 -27.87 15.05
N THR A 109 22.73 -28.65 15.35
CA THR A 109 22.94 -29.97 14.75
C THR A 109 22.12 -31.01 15.50
N THR A 110 21.36 -31.82 14.77
CA THR A 110 20.62 -32.97 15.30
C THR A 110 21.09 -34.26 14.61
N ALA A 111 20.68 -35.43 15.13
CA ALA A 111 20.92 -36.71 14.45
C ALA A 111 20.37 -36.75 13.01
N SER A 112 19.38 -35.91 12.68
CA SER A 112 18.76 -35.80 11.35
C SER A 112 19.30 -34.64 10.50
N GLY A 113 20.39 -34.00 10.93
CA GLY A 113 20.99 -32.83 10.26
C GLY A 113 20.69 -31.49 10.96
N LEU A 114 20.95 -30.39 10.25
CA LEU A 114 20.77 -29.03 10.77
C LEU A 114 19.29 -28.68 10.94
N ARG A 115 18.93 -28.11 12.08
CA ARG A 115 17.57 -27.64 12.40
C ARG A 115 17.63 -26.23 12.99
N ARG A 116 16.55 -25.47 12.85
CA ARG A 116 16.37 -24.20 13.58
C ARG A 116 16.28 -24.50 15.08
N THR A 117 16.74 -23.59 15.93
CA THR A 117 16.58 -23.74 17.38
C THR A 117 15.10 -23.84 17.76
N PRO A 118 14.69 -24.81 18.61
CA PRO A 118 13.30 -24.93 19.04
C PRO A 118 12.73 -23.64 19.62
N GLU A 119 13.55 -22.86 20.34
CA GLU A 119 13.17 -21.58 20.95
C GLU A 119 12.81 -20.53 19.89
N ALA A 120 13.59 -20.43 18.80
CA ALA A 120 13.30 -19.50 17.72
C ALA A 120 12.05 -19.90 16.93
N VAL A 121 11.83 -21.21 16.75
CA VAL A 121 10.61 -21.72 16.10
C VAL A 121 9.39 -21.43 16.97
N ALA A 122 9.43 -21.75 18.27
CA ALA A 122 8.33 -21.48 19.20
C ALA A 122 8.00 -19.98 19.30
N ALA A 123 9.02 -19.12 19.39
CA ALA A 123 8.82 -17.67 19.42
C ALA A 123 8.22 -17.14 18.10
N HIS A 124 8.60 -17.73 16.95
CA HIS A 124 8.00 -17.40 15.66
C HIS A 124 6.52 -17.79 15.61
N GLU A 125 6.20 -19.03 15.97
CA GLU A 125 4.82 -19.54 15.96
C GLU A 125 3.92 -18.74 16.91
N GLN A 126 4.43 -18.38 18.09
CA GLN A 126 3.72 -17.50 19.02
C GLN A 126 3.47 -16.11 18.43
N ALA A 127 4.46 -15.50 17.78
CA ALA A 127 4.30 -14.20 17.13
C ALA A 127 3.26 -14.24 15.99
N VAL A 128 3.26 -15.31 15.18
CA VAL A 128 2.24 -15.53 14.14
C VAL A 128 0.85 -15.65 14.77
N ALA A 129 0.70 -16.46 15.82
CA ALA A 129 -0.58 -16.66 16.49
C ALA A 129 -1.12 -15.35 17.10
N LEU A 130 -0.26 -14.55 17.74
CA LEU A 130 -0.65 -13.25 18.30
C LEU A 130 -1.08 -12.25 17.21
N LEU A 131 -0.33 -12.17 16.11
CA LEU A 131 -0.69 -11.30 14.99
C LEU A 131 -2.02 -11.71 14.36
N GLN A 132 -2.21 -13.00 14.11
CA GLN A 132 -3.44 -13.55 13.54
C GLN A 132 -4.64 -13.36 14.47
N ALA A 133 -4.45 -13.52 15.79
CA ALA A 133 -5.49 -13.29 16.77
C ALA A 133 -5.94 -11.81 16.78
N GLU A 134 -4.99 -10.87 16.70
CA GLU A 134 -5.32 -9.44 16.64
C GLU A 134 -6.04 -9.06 15.34
N ILE A 135 -5.60 -9.59 14.20
CA ILE A 135 -6.29 -9.39 12.92
C ILE A 135 -7.69 -9.99 12.96
N ALA A 136 -7.85 -11.22 13.48
CA ALA A 136 -9.15 -11.88 13.61
C ALA A 136 -10.11 -11.11 14.52
N ARG A 137 -9.61 -10.56 15.64
CA ARG A 137 -10.39 -9.70 16.55
C ARG A 137 -10.88 -8.44 15.84
N ARG A 138 -10.04 -7.78 15.05
CA ARG A 138 -10.42 -6.61 14.24
C ARG A 138 -11.42 -6.99 13.14
N LEU A 139 -11.17 -8.10 12.43
CA LEU A 139 -12.07 -8.62 11.41
C LEU A 139 -13.45 -8.94 11.96
N ALA A 140 -13.56 -9.41 13.22
CA ALA A 140 -14.86 -9.71 13.84
C ALA A 140 -15.79 -8.49 13.90
N THR A 141 -15.23 -7.29 14.10
CA THR A 141 -15.98 -6.02 14.21
C THR A 141 -16.00 -5.19 12.93
N ALA A 142 -15.09 -5.47 11.99
CA ALA A 142 -15.05 -4.79 10.69
C ALA A 142 -16.30 -5.08 9.86
N GLY A 143 -16.78 -4.05 9.15
CA GLY A 143 -17.93 -4.15 8.24
C GLY A 143 -17.70 -5.10 7.06
N ARG A 144 -16.43 -5.34 6.70
CA ARG A 144 -16.02 -6.30 5.68
C ARG A 144 -14.92 -7.19 6.22
N LYS A 145 -14.93 -8.46 5.82
CA LYS A 145 -13.91 -9.45 6.23
C LYS A 145 -12.67 -9.35 5.35
N GLU A 146 -12.20 -8.14 5.14
CA GLU A 146 -11.13 -7.82 4.20
C GLU A 146 -10.08 -6.94 4.87
N VAL A 147 -8.82 -7.13 4.48
CA VAL A 147 -7.67 -6.39 5.00
C VAL A 147 -7.09 -5.52 3.89
N VAL A 148 -6.77 -4.28 4.25
CA VAL A 148 -6.00 -3.35 3.40
C VAL A 148 -4.65 -3.13 4.05
N VAL A 149 -3.58 -3.43 3.32
CA VAL A 149 -2.20 -3.22 3.74
C VAL A 149 -1.61 -2.06 2.95
N PHE A 150 -0.99 -1.10 3.63
CA PHE A 150 -0.25 -0.02 2.97
C PHE A 150 1.26 -0.09 3.26
N VAL A 151 2.07 0.11 2.22
CA VAL A 151 3.54 0.20 2.27
C VAL A 151 4.00 1.58 1.79
N HIS A 152 4.67 2.33 2.66
CA HIS A 152 5.13 3.70 2.37
C HIS A 152 6.36 3.75 1.45
N GLY A 153 6.64 4.95 0.94
CA GLY A 153 7.77 5.28 0.06
C GLY A 153 9.06 5.68 0.76
N TYR A 154 9.96 6.25 -0.04
CA TYR A 154 11.25 6.78 0.39
C TYR A 154 11.09 7.99 1.33
N ASN A 155 11.98 8.12 2.32
CA ASN A 155 12.03 9.28 3.22
C ASN A 155 10.74 9.56 4.00
N ASN A 156 9.93 8.53 4.27
CA ASN A 156 8.78 8.62 5.16
C ASN A 156 9.15 8.20 6.58
N SER A 157 8.64 8.91 7.59
CA SER A 157 8.66 8.46 8.97
C SER A 157 7.58 7.40 9.25
N PHE A 158 7.60 6.81 10.45
CA PHE A 158 6.50 5.95 10.92
C PHE A 158 5.16 6.71 10.94
N ASP A 159 5.19 7.97 11.41
CA ASP A 159 4.00 8.80 11.55
C ASP A 159 3.40 9.19 10.19
N ASP A 160 4.24 9.57 9.21
CA ASP A 160 3.79 9.87 7.84
C ASP A 160 3.04 8.67 7.25
N ALA A 161 3.60 7.48 7.46
CA ALA A 161 3.04 6.25 6.97
C ALA A 161 1.69 5.95 7.66
N ALA A 162 1.61 6.14 8.99
CA ALA A 162 0.39 5.93 9.77
C ALA A 162 -0.73 6.89 9.34
N LEU A 163 -0.41 8.17 9.13
CA LEU A 163 -1.36 9.18 8.65
C LEU A 163 -1.86 8.89 7.24
N ALA A 164 -0.98 8.47 6.33
CA ALA A 164 -1.36 8.05 4.98
C ALA A 164 -2.31 6.83 5.02
N THR A 165 -2.03 5.87 5.90
CA THR A 165 -2.88 4.70 6.07
C THR A 165 -4.25 5.07 6.62
N ASP A 166 -4.35 5.92 7.64
CA ASP A 166 -5.64 6.41 8.17
C ASP A 166 -6.45 7.14 7.11
N GLU A 167 -5.82 7.94 6.26
CA GLU A 167 -6.49 8.61 5.15
C GLU A 167 -7.06 7.62 4.11
N ILE A 168 -6.30 6.58 3.77
CA ILE A 168 -6.79 5.48 2.91
C ILE A 168 -8.00 4.80 3.58
N CYS A 169 -7.91 4.47 4.86
CA CYS A 169 -8.97 3.76 5.58
C CYS A 169 -10.26 4.58 5.68
N ARG A 170 -10.13 5.87 6.00
CA ARG A 170 -11.27 6.80 6.02
C ARG A 170 -11.90 6.95 4.64
N SER A 171 -11.10 7.01 3.58
CA SER A 171 -11.59 7.04 2.19
C SER A 171 -12.39 5.78 1.87
N LEU A 172 -11.94 4.63 2.37
CA LEU A 172 -12.65 3.34 2.32
C LEU A 172 -13.75 3.18 3.39
N GLN A 173 -14.19 4.29 3.99
CA GLN A 173 -15.27 4.37 4.98
C GLN A 173 -15.06 3.50 6.23
N ASN A 174 -13.80 3.21 6.59
CA ASN A 174 -13.45 2.39 7.76
C ASN A 174 -14.14 1.02 7.80
N GLN A 175 -14.46 0.45 6.63
CA GLN A 175 -15.12 -0.85 6.53
C GLN A 175 -14.15 -2.05 6.59
N PHE A 176 -12.85 -1.77 6.52
CA PHE A 176 -11.78 -2.76 6.38
C PHE A 176 -10.88 -2.79 7.62
N VAL A 177 -10.19 -3.90 7.83
CA VAL A 177 -9.06 -3.90 8.76
C VAL A 177 -7.85 -3.33 8.05
N CYS A 178 -7.38 -2.18 8.51
CA CYS A 178 -6.23 -1.52 7.94
C CYS A 178 -4.94 -1.86 8.68
N ILE A 179 -3.93 -2.23 7.91
CA ILE A 179 -2.60 -2.57 8.40
C ILE A 179 -1.58 -1.69 7.68
N ILE A 180 -0.63 -1.17 8.44
CA ILE A 180 0.52 -0.50 7.89
C ILE A 180 1.78 -1.36 8.03
N LEU A 181 2.50 -1.56 6.92
CA LEU A 181 3.85 -2.11 6.92
C LEU A 181 4.84 -0.96 6.79
N THR A 182 5.64 -0.72 7.84
CA THR A 182 6.66 0.33 7.83
C THR A 182 8.05 -0.26 7.83
N TRP A 183 8.91 0.28 6.97
CA TRP A 183 10.32 -0.12 6.83
C TRP A 183 11.24 1.05 7.15
N PRO A 184 12.55 0.84 7.45
CA PRO A 184 13.43 1.86 8.00
C PRO A 184 13.87 2.89 6.95
N ALA A 185 12.96 3.81 6.63
CA ALA A 185 13.14 4.95 5.74
C ALA A 185 13.31 6.26 6.53
N GLY A 186 13.88 7.27 5.88
CA GLY A 186 14.04 8.62 6.44
C GLY A 186 15.30 8.78 7.29
N GLY A 187 16.37 8.03 6.99
CA GLY A 187 17.64 8.12 7.70
C GLY A 187 18.39 9.43 7.46
N THR A 188 19.16 9.88 8.46
CA THR A 188 19.99 11.09 8.37
C THR A 188 21.29 10.83 7.59
N GLY A 189 21.29 11.07 6.28
CA GLY A 189 22.48 10.97 5.42
C GLY A 189 22.62 12.09 4.37
N GLY A 190 21.68 13.04 4.30
CA GLY A 190 21.54 13.96 3.16
C GLY A 190 20.92 13.27 1.93
N SER A 191 20.39 14.03 0.97
CA SER A 191 19.53 13.50 -0.10
C SER A 191 20.17 12.40 -0.97
N PHE A 192 21.50 12.39 -1.14
CA PHE A 192 22.18 11.42 -1.99
C PHE A 192 22.55 10.12 -1.24
N PHE A 193 23.17 10.21 -0.06
CA PHE A 193 23.45 9.01 0.75
C PHE A 193 22.18 8.43 1.39
N GLY A 194 21.19 9.28 1.71
CA GLY A 194 19.89 8.87 2.24
C GLY A 194 19.13 7.95 1.28
N TYR A 195 19.15 8.22 -0.03
CA TYR A 195 18.50 7.36 -1.01
C TYR A 195 19.12 5.96 -1.07
N ASN A 196 20.45 5.84 -1.04
CA ASN A 196 21.11 4.53 -1.03
C ASN A 196 20.85 3.77 0.29
N ILE A 197 20.86 4.46 1.43
CA ILE A 197 20.55 3.85 2.73
C ILE A 197 19.11 3.32 2.74
N ASP A 198 18.15 4.14 2.32
CA ASP A 198 16.75 3.75 2.23
C ASP A 198 16.54 2.65 1.18
N ARG A 199 17.27 2.66 0.07
CA ARG A 199 17.25 1.55 -0.90
C ARG A 199 17.68 0.24 -0.24
N GLU A 200 18.82 0.20 0.44
CA GLU A 200 19.25 -1.01 1.15
C GLU A 200 18.27 -1.40 2.28
N SER A 201 17.62 -0.42 2.93
CA SER A 201 16.60 -0.67 3.94
C SER A 201 15.31 -1.22 3.34
N SER A 202 15.00 -0.84 2.11
CA SER A 202 13.87 -1.36 1.34
C SER A 202 14.09 -2.84 0.98
N GLU A 203 15.31 -3.22 0.56
CA GLU A 203 15.67 -4.62 0.31
C GLU A 203 15.66 -5.44 1.61
N PHE A 204 16.19 -4.88 2.71
CA PHE A 204 16.14 -5.48 4.04
C PHE A 204 14.71 -5.84 4.47
N ALA A 205 13.72 -5.02 4.14
CA ALA A 205 12.33 -5.23 4.54
C ALA A 205 11.60 -6.36 3.83
N VAL A 206 12.06 -6.78 2.64
CA VAL A 206 11.34 -7.76 1.79
C VAL A 206 11.09 -9.07 2.52
N ALA A 207 12.10 -9.62 3.20
CA ALA A 207 11.97 -10.91 3.88
C ALA A 207 10.96 -10.87 5.04
N ASP A 208 10.96 -9.78 5.81
CA ASP A 208 10.02 -9.57 6.91
C ASP A 208 8.61 -9.26 6.42
N PHE A 209 8.45 -8.46 5.37
CA PHE A 209 7.13 -8.16 4.82
C PHE A 209 6.51 -9.37 4.14
N LYS A 210 7.29 -10.24 3.50
CA LYS A 210 6.80 -11.54 3.04
C LYS A 210 6.24 -12.37 4.19
N LYS A 211 6.97 -12.44 5.30
CA LYS A 211 6.55 -13.15 6.52
C LYS A 211 5.26 -12.56 7.10
N ALA A 212 5.15 -11.23 7.14
CA ALA A 212 3.96 -10.52 7.59
C ALA A 212 2.75 -10.81 6.69
N VAL A 213 2.89 -10.66 5.37
CA VAL A 213 1.82 -10.88 4.39
C VAL A 213 1.32 -12.33 4.46
N ARG A 214 2.23 -13.31 4.62
CA ARG A 214 1.84 -14.72 4.84
C ARG A 214 0.98 -14.87 6.09
N ALA A 215 1.44 -14.34 7.23
CA ALA A 215 0.69 -14.43 8.49
C ALA A 215 -0.68 -13.75 8.40
N ILE A 216 -0.76 -12.58 7.76
CA ILE A 216 -2.02 -11.86 7.50
C ILE A 216 -2.96 -12.74 6.66
N ALA A 217 -2.49 -13.25 5.52
CA ALA A 217 -3.29 -14.03 4.58
C ALA A 217 -3.88 -15.32 5.19
N GLU A 218 -3.11 -15.96 6.07
CA GLU A 218 -3.47 -17.19 6.78
C GLU A 218 -4.44 -16.95 7.96
N THR A 219 -4.76 -15.68 8.28
CA THR A 219 -5.72 -15.37 9.35
C THR A 219 -7.11 -15.93 9.05
N LYS A 220 -7.70 -16.62 10.04
CA LYS A 220 -9.07 -17.15 9.96
C LYS A 220 -10.08 -16.00 9.80
N GLY A 221 -11.03 -16.19 8.89
CA GLY A 221 -12.09 -15.22 8.61
C GLY A 221 -11.70 -14.14 7.61
N LEU A 222 -10.42 -14.01 7.21
CA LEU A 222 -10.04 -13.13 6.10
C LEU A 222 -10.56 -13.68 4.77
N GLU A 223 -11.25 -12.85 4.00
CA GLU A 223 -11.78 -13.16 2.66
C GLU A 223 -10.93 -12.57 1.52
N ARG A 224 -10.42 -11.34 1.68
CA ARG A 224 -9.59 -10.65 0.67
C ARG A 224 -8.51 -9.81 1.32
N LEU A 225 -7.34 -9.83 0.69
CA LEU A 225 -6.20 -9.00 1.02
C LEU A 225 -5.93 -8.03 -0.13
N HIS A 226 -5.87 -6.74 0.19
CA HIS A 226 -5.53 -5.66 -0.73
C HIS A 226 -4.19 -5.06 -0.33
N LEU A 227 -3.22 -5.07 -1.23
CA LEU A 227 -1.86 -4.60 -0.98
C LEU A 227 -1.63 -3.30 -1.75
N LEU A 228 -1.45 -2.20 -1.03
CA LEU A 228 -1.23 -0.87 -1.58
C LEU A 228 0.21 -0.44 -1.28
N ALA A 229 0.88 0.18 -2.24
CA ALA A 229 2.22 0.71 -2.02
C ALA A 229 2.45 2.01 -2.79
N HIS A 230 3.33 2.84 -2.25
CA HIS A 230 3.69 4.13 -2.84
C HIS A 230 5.19 4.24 -3.11
N SER A 231 5.57 4.84 -4.24
CA SER A 231 6.96 5.21 -4.54
C SER A 231 7.92 4.02 -4.39
N ARG A 232 9.00 4.14 -3.62
CA ARG A 232 9.94 3.05 -3.33
C ARG A 232 9.28 1.83 -2.66
N GLY A 233 8.19 2.02 -1.94
CA GLY A 233 7.42 0.93 -1.35
C GLY A 233 6.85 -0.04 -2.39
N THR A 234 6.63 0.41 -3.63
CA THR A 234 6.17 -0.47 -4.71
C THR A 234 7.24 -1.48 -5.10
N ASP A 235 8.51 -1.11 -5.00
CA ASP A 235 9.64 -2.04 -5.24
C ASP A 235 9.70 -3.13 -4.16
N VAL A 236 9.52 -2.75 -2.89
CA VAL A 236 9.41 -3.69 -1.77
C VAL A 236 8.24 -4.64 -1.99
N LEU A 237 7.05 -4.09 -2.30
CA LEU A 237 5.85 -4.90 -2.50
C LEU A 237 5.97 -5.81 -3.74
N ALA A 238 6.56 -5.33 -4.84
CA ALA A 238 6.83 -6.15 -6.02
C ALA A 238 7.77 -7.33 -5.70
N SER A 239 8.83 -7.10 -4.92
CA SER A 239 9.72 -8.17 -4.45
C SER A 239 9.00 -9.18 -3.55
N VAL A 240 8.15 -8.71 -2.65
CA VAL A 240 7.32 -9.60 -1.79
C VAL A 240 6.37 -10.43 -2.64
N MET A 241 5.67 -9.80 -3.59
CA MET A 241 4.75 -10.49 -4.50
C MET A 241 5.48 -11.51 -5.38
N GLN A 242 6.67 -11.20 -5.88
CA GLN A 242 7.49 -12.16 -6.64
C GLN A 242 7.76 -13.43 -5.83
N GLN A 243 8.24 -13.28 -4.59
CA GLN A 243 8.54 -14.42 -3.73
C GLN A 243 7.28 -15.21 -3.36
N LEU A 244 6.18 -14.53 -3.04
CA LEU A 244 4.90 -15.20 -2.74
C LEU A 244 4.33 -15.89 -3.98
N ALA A 245 4.46 -15.31 -5.18
CA ALA A 245 3.96 -15.90 -6.41
C ALA A 245 4.72 -17.19 -6.74
N ILE A 246 6.04 -17.19 -6.56
CA ILE A 246 6.87 -18.40 -6.67
C ILE A 246 6.44 -19.44 -5.63
N GLU A 247 6.26 -19.07 -4.37
CA GLU A 247 5.79 -20.00 -3.32
C GLU A 247 4.39 -20.56 -3.62
N ALA A 248 3.47 -19.75 -4.16
CA ALA A 248 2.15 -20.18 -4.57
C ALA A 248 2.23 -21.16 -5.77
N TYR A 249 3.00 -20.80 -6.80
CA TYR A 249 3.18 -21.62 -7.99
C TYR A 249 3.77 -22.99 -7.66
N VAL A 250 4.84 -23.02 -6.86
CA VAL A 250 5.46 -24.27 -6.38
C VAL A 250 4.48 -25.12 -5.58
N SER A 251 3.55 -24.50 -4.86
CA SER A 251 2.48 -25.21 -4.14
C SER A 251 1.22 -25.50 -4.98
N ARG A 252 1.32 -25.41 -6.31
CA ARG A 252 0.22 -25.63 -7.28
C ARG A 252 -0.98 -24.72 -7.03
N SER A 253 -0.70 -23.48 -6.67
CA SER A 253 -1.69 -22.48 -6.26
C SER A 253 -1.38 -21.13 -6.91
N SER A 254 -2.24 -20.15 -6.71
CA SER A 254 -2.03 -18.76 -7.14
C SER A 254 -1.98 -17.81 -5.94
N LEU A 255 -1.56 -16.56 -6.18
CA LEU A 255 -1.59 -15.52 -5.14
C LEU A 255 -2.99 -15.35 -4.54
N TRP A 256 -4.02 -15.42 -5.38
CA TRP A 256 -5.42 -15.37 -4.95
C TRP A 256 -5.78 -16.59 -4.10
N GLN A 257 -5.55 -17.80 -4.60
CA GLN A 257 -6.01 -19.01 -3.90
C GLN A 257 -5.26 -19.25 -2.57
N ARG A 258 -3.95 -19.00 -2.55
CA ARG A 258 -3.11 -19.25 -1.37
C ARG A 258 -3.15 -18.10 -0.37
N TYR A 259 -3.04 -16.87 -0.87
CA TYR A 259 -2.82 -15.69 -0.03
C TYR A 259 -3.99 -14.70 -0.03
N LYS A 260 -5.08 -15.02 -0.74
CA LYS A 260 -6.30 -14.18 -0.86
C LYS A 260 -6.02 -12.77 -1.40
N ILE A 261 -4.88 -12.59 -2.08
CA ILE A 261 -4.49 -11.30 -2.65
C ILE A 261 -5.43 -11.00 -3.82
N ALA A 262 -6.37 -10.09 -3.60
CA ALA A 262 -7.32 -9.64 -4.60
C ALA A 262 -6.75 -8.48 -5.41
N ASN A 263 -6.19 -7.48 -4.72
CA ASN A 263 -5.64 -6.30 -5.38
C ASN A 263 -4.19 -6.05 -4.96
N ALA A 264 -3.35 -5.72 -5.92
CA ALA A 264 -2.09 -5.02 -5.73
C ALA A 264 -2.23 -3.64 -6.38
N VAL A 265 -1.96 -2.57 -5.65
CA VAL A 265 -2.14 -1.20 -6.14
C VAL A 265 -0.85 -0.41 -5.91
N PHE A 266 -0.25 0.07 -7.00
CA PHE A 266 0.99 0.83 -6.97
C PHE A 266 0.71 2.29 -7.31
N PHE A 267 1.03 3.18 -6.39
CA PHE A 267 0.94 4.63 -6.58
C PHE A 267 2.32 5.21 -6.87
N ALA A 268 2.46 5.92 -8.00
CA ALA A 268 3.70 6.55 -8.43
C ALA A 268 4.94 5.64 -8.27
N PRO A 269 4.93 4.40 -8.80
CA PRO A 269 5.97 3.42 -8.51
C PRO A 269 7.38 3.87 -8.91
N ASP A 270 8.30 3.85 -7.94
CA ASP A 270 9.72 4.16 -8.15
C ASP A 270 10.55 2.88 -8.35
N ILE A 271 10.25 2.20 -9.46
CA ILE A 271 10.91 0.97 -9.90
C ILE A 271 11.10 1.06 -11.42
N ASP A 272 12.23 0.56 -11.93
CA ASP A 272 12.45 0.44 -13.37
C ASP A 272 11.42 -0.52 -14.00
N LEU A 273 10.93 -0.20 -15.21
CA LEU A 273 9.89 -0.99 -15.88
C LEU A 273 10.32 -2.45 -16.13
N ASP A 274 11.58 -2.72 -16.49
CA ASP A 274 12.05 -4.10 -16.71
C ASP A 274 12.19 -4.85 -15.39
N VAL A 275 12.67 -4.17 -14.36
CA VAL A 275 12.74 -4.74 -13.00
C VAL A 275 11.35 -5.06 -12.48
N ALA A 276 10.37 -4.17 -12.68
CA ALA A 276 8.99 -4.45 -12.31
C ALA A 276 8.40 -5.64 -13.08
N SER A 277 8.63 -5.68 -14.39
CA SER A 277 8.14 -6.76 -15.25
C SER A 277 8.73 -8.11 -14.85
N SER A 278 10.05 -8.18 -14.66
CA SER A 278 10.72 -9.40 -14.20
C SER A 278 10.23 -9.88 -12.83
N LYS A 279 9.92 -8.97 -11.89
CA LYS A 279 9.40 -9.33 -10.56
C LYS A 279 7.95 -9.84 -10.62
N LEU A 280 7.06 -9.08 -11.25
CA LEU A 280 5.62 -9.36 -11.26
C LEU A 280 5.25 -10.59 -12.09
N PHE A 281 6.04 -10.89 -13.13
CA PHE A 281 5.77 -11.96 -14.08
C PHE A 281 6.80 -13.10 -14.01
N ALA A 282 7.63 -13.17 -12.96
CA ALA A 282 8.63 -14.23 -12.79
C ALA A 282 8.02 -15.64 -12.91
N TRP A 283 6.88 -15.86 -12.23
CA TRP A 283 6.22 -17.18 -12.15
C TRP A 283 5.59 -17.67 -13.46
N VAL A 284 5.36 -16.79 -14.44
CA VAL A 284 4.92 -17.18 -15.80
C VAL A 284 6.05 -17.25 -16.81
N SER A 285 7.21 -16.70 -16.48
CA SER A 285 8.31 -16.50 -17.44
C SER A 285 9.41 -17.55 -17.33
N ASP A 286 9.30 -18.49 -16.37
CA ASP A 286 10.26 -19.54 -16.11
C ASP A 286 9.60 -20.93 -16.24
N PRO A 287 9.77 -21.63 -17.38
CA PRO A 287 9.19 -22.96 -17.58
C PRO A 287 9.86 -24.04 -16.72
N ASP A 288 11.05 -23.78 -16.19
CA ASP A 288 11.79 -24.70 -15.34
C ASP A 288 11.36 -24.59 -13.87
N LEU A 289 10.57 -23.57 -13.51
CA LEU A 289 10.03 -23.39 -12.18
C LEU A 289 9.21 -24.62 -11.74
N ALA A 290 9.47 -25.12 -10.54
CA ALA A 290 8.79 -26.30 -10.02
C ALA A 290 7.28 -26.05 -9.81
N PHE A 291 6.46 -27.03 -10.16
CA PHE A 291 5.01 -27.06 -9.94
C PHE A 291 4.62 -28.31 -9.12
N GLY A 292 4.78 -28.20 -7.80
CA GLY A 292 4.83 -29.34 -6.89
C GLY A 292 6.24 -29.94 -6.86
N SER A 293 6.37 -31.24 -7.16
CA SER A 293 7.67 -31.94 -7.12
C SER A 293 8.45 -31.92 -8.44
N LYS A 294 7.87 -31.39 -9.53
CA LYS A 294 8.47 -31.32 -10.87
C LYS A 294 8.00 -30.06 -11.59
N SER A 295 8.74 -29.59 -12.58
CA SER A 295 8.31 -28.48 -13.46
C SER A 295 7.15 -28.93 -14.36
N ALA A 296 6.27 -27.99 -14.70
CA ALA A 296 5.11 -28.23 -15.55
C ALA A 296 4.94 -27.04 -16.52
N PRO A 297 5.72 -27.00 -17.62
CA PRO A 297 5.91 -25.80 -18.44
C PRO A 297 4.60 -25.25 -19.05
N ASP A 298 3.62 -26.11 -19.30
CA ASP A 298 2.33 -25.72 -19.91
C ASP A 298 1.23 -25.41 -18.87
N THR A 299 1.57 -25.40 -17.57
CA THR A 299 0.58 -25.28 -16.49
C THR A 299 0.66 -23.93 -15.80
N LEU A 300 -0.42 -23.14 -15.88
CA LEU A 300 -0.59 -21.93 -15.09
C LEU A 300 -1.84 -22.04 -14.20
N PRO A 301 -1.74 -21.76 -12.89
CA PRO A 301 -2.90 -21.79 -12.00
C PRO A 301 -3.87 -20.65 -12.33
N SER A 302 -5.16 -20.85 -12.02
CA SER A 302 -6.15 -19.78 -12.15
C SER A 302 -5.82 -18.62 -11.21
N GLN A 303 -5.78 -17.40 -11.77
CA GLN A 303 -5.46 -16.18 -11.01
C GLN A 303 -6.66 -15.64 -10.22
N GLY A 304 -7.86 -16.20 -10.43
CA GLY A 304 -9.05 -15.86 -9.67
C GLY A 304 -9.36 -14.36 -9.67
N SER A 305 -9.43 -13.74 -8.48
CA SER A 305 -9.71 -12.31 -8.34
C SER A 305 -8.47 -11.42 -8.28
N LEU A 306 -7.26 -11.94 -8.54
CA LEU A 306 -6.04 -11.15 -8.55
C LEU A 306 -6.10 -10.05 -9.61
N HIS A 307 -5.79 -8.83 -9.20
CA HIS A 307 -5.73 -7.67 -10.08
C HIS A 307 -4.62 -6.70 -9.64
N LEU A 308 -3.86 -6.19 -10.58
CA LEU A 308 -2.81 -5.18 -10.38
C LEU A 308 -3.28 -3.85 -10.97
N THR A 309 -3.23 -2.77 -10.20
CA THR A 309 -3.49 -1.43 -10.69
C THR A 309 -2.27 -0.55 -10.46
N VAL A 310 -1.76 0.06 -11.52
CA VAL A 310 -0.61 0.95 -11.47
C VAL A 310 -1.07 2.35 -11.82
N TYR A 311 -1.02 3.25 -10.84
CA TYR A 311 -1.21 4.68 -11.09
C TYR A 311 0.13 5.30 -11.46
N SER A 312 0.19 5.95 -12.62
CA SER A 312 1.37 6.64 -13.13
C SER A 312 1.08 8.12 -13.32
N SER A 313 2.11 8.94 -13.18
CA SER A 313 2.07 10.37 -13.51
C SER A 313 3.29 10.68 -14.39
N PRO A 314 3.11 10.90 -15.70
CA PRO A 314 4.22 11.19 -16.61
C PRO A 314 5.00 12.47 -16.26
N ARG A 315 4.38 13.37 -15.47
CA ARG A 315 4.95 14.64 -15.03
C ARG A 315 5.44 14.62 -13.57
N ASP A 316 5.60 13.43 -12.98
CA ASP A 316 6.13 13.29 -11.61
C ASP A 316 7.62 13.67 -11.54
N GLU A 317 7.92 14.77 -10.87
CA GLU A 317 9.27 15.32 -10.73
C GLU A 317 10.16 14.50 -9.79
N ALA A 318 9.58 13.84 -8.77
CA ALA A 318 10.34 12.99 -7.86
C ALA A 318 10.84 11.74 -8.60
N LEU A 319 10.00 11.17 -9.47
CA LEU A 319 10.42 10.06 -10.33
C LEU A 319 11.45 10.48 -11.37
N LYS A 320 11.36 11.68 -11.95
CA LYS A 320 12.42 12.20 -12.85
C LYS A 320 13.76 12.26 -12.13
N ALA A 321 13.79 12.76 -10.89
CA ALA A 321 15.01 12.77 -10.08
C ALA A 321 15.53 11.34 -9.82
N SER A 322 14.65 10.39 -9.48
CA SER A 322 15.04 8.99 -9.26
C SER A 322 15.59 8.30 -10.52
N THR A 323 14.99 8.57 -11.69
CA THR A 323 15.47 8.11 -13.00
C THR A 323 16.92 8.56 -13.25
N ILE A 324 17.22 9.83 -12.97
CA ILE A 324 18.58 10.39 -13.10
C ILE A 324 19.55 9.71 -12.13
N ILE A 325 19.17 9.60 -10.85
CA ILE A 325 20.03 9.01 -9.80
C ILE A 325 20.34 7.54 -10.08
N SER A 326 19.35 6.80 -10.60
CA SER A 326 19.47 5.35 -10.79
C SER A 326 19.95 4.94 -12.17
N GLY A 327 20.12 5.88 -13.11
CA GLY A 327 20.51 5.60 -14.49
C GLY A 327 19.52 4.73 -15.27
N SER A 328 18.25 4.67 -14.85
CA SER A 328 17.21 3.87 -15.52
C SER A 328 16.64 4.58 -16.75
N ALA A 329 16.21 3.83 -17.76
CA ALA A 329 15.61 4.41 -18.96
C ALA A 329 14.16 4.88 -18.76
N LEU A 330 13.36 4.16 -17.96
CA LEU A 330 11.96 4.49 -17.69
C LEU A 330 11.48 3.86 -16.37
N ARG A 331 10.94 4.69 -15.47
CA ARG A 331 10.26 4.22 -14.26
C ARG A 331 8.82 3.82 -14.55
N LEU A 332 8.35 2.77 -13.88
CA LEU A 332 6.97 2.30 -13.97
C LEU A 332 5.97 3.42 -13.64
N GLY A 333 6.28 4.28 -12.67
CA GLY A 333 5.40 5.38 -12.28
C GLY A 333 5.35 6.55 -13.27
N GLN A 334 6.22 6.55 -14.29
CA GLN A 334 6.22 7.54 -15.38
C GLN A 334 5.62 6.97 -16.68
N LEU A 335 5.08 5.74 -16.62
CA LEU A 335 4.55 5.07 -17.81
C LEU A 335 3.37 5.83 -18.40
N ALA A 336 3.45 6.11 -19.69
CA ALA A 336 2.40 6.66 -20.52
C ALA A 336 2.31 5.85 -21.82
N VAL A 337 1.13 5.75 -22.42
CA VAL A 337 0.91 4.96 -23.65
C VAL A 337 1.86 5.38 -24.78
N GLY A 338 2.12 6.68 -24.92
CA GLY A 338 3.02 7.23 -25.95
C GLY A 338 4.51 7.01 -25.69
N ASN A 339 4.90 6.55 -24.49
CA ASN A 339 6.30 6.49 -24.04
C ASN A 339 6.81 5.04 -23.84
N LEU A 340 6.08 4.04 -24.33
CA LEU A 340 6.54 2.65 -24.32
C LEU A 340 7.64 2.43 -25.38
N PRO A 341 8.82 1.89 -25.00
CA PRO A 341 9.81 1.46 -25.97
C PRO A 341 9.24 0.40 -26.92
N ARG A 342 9.53 0.49 -28.22
CA ARG A 342 8.92 -0.36 -29.27
C ARG A 342 8.95 -1.87 -28.96
N GLY A 343 10.09 -2.41 -28.51
CA GLY A 343 10.21 -3.83 -28.16
C GLY A 343 9.38 -4.26 -26.95
N ARG A 344 9.06 -3.33 -26.03
CA ARG A 344 8.19 -3.59 -24.87
C ARG A 344 6.72 -3.54 -25.25
N SER A 345 6.33 -2.70 -26.21
CA SER A 345 4.98 -2.68 -26.78
C SER A 345 4.63 -4.00 -27.45
N GLU A 346 5.59 -4.65 -28.12
CA GLU A 346 5.40 -5.97 -28.73
C GLU A 346 5.22 -7.08 -27.68
N ALA A 347 5.97 -7.04 -26.57
CA ALA A 347 5.77 -7.97 -25.45
C ALA A 347 4.41 -7.78 -24.76
N ALA A 348 3.99 -6.54 -24.55
CA ALA A 348 2.67 -6.22 -23.99
C ALA A 348 1.53 -6.60 -24.96
N ALA A 349 1.74 -6.48 -26.28
CA ALA A 349 0.77 -6.90 -27.30
C ALA A 349 0.55 -8.42 -27.30
N LYS A 350 1.54 -9.24 -26.89
CA LYS A 350 1.35 -10.69 -26.70
C LYS A 350 0.35 -11.02 -25.58
N TRP A 351 0.10 -10.08 -24.67
CA TRP A 351 -0.90 -10.23 -23.61
C TRP A 351 -2.25 -9.60 -23.97
N GLU A 352 -2.32 -8.85 -25.06
CA GLU A 352 -3.56 -8.26 -25.59
C GLU A 352 -4.54 -9.40 -25.96
N GLY A 353 -5.75 -9.36 -25.40
CA GLY A 353 -6.76 -10.41 -25.59
C GLY A 353 -6.55 -11.69 -24.77
N SER A 354 -5.45 -11.82 -24.03
CA SER A 354 -5.23 -12.94 -23.09
C SER A 354 -5.86 -12.67 -21.72
N HIS A 355 -6.08 -13.71 -20.90
CA HIS A 355 -6.47 -13.54 -19.50
C HIS A 355 -5.46 -12.70 -18.70
N MET A 356 -4.17 -12.71 -19.07
CA MET A 356 -3.12 -11.89 -18.43
C MET A 356 -3.32 -10.39 -18.69
N GLY A 357 -3.82 -10.01 -19.87
CA GLY A 357 -4.15 -8.61 -20.19
C GLY A 357 -5.33 -8.05 -19.38
N GLY A 358 -6.13 -8.91 -18.74
CA GLY A 358 -7.20 -8.52 -17.82
C GLY A 358 -6.78 -8.52 -16.34
N LEU A 359 -5.52 -8.82 -16.02
CA LEU A 359 -5.00 -8.81 -14.65
C LEU A 359 -4.36 -7.47 -14.26
N VAL A 360 -4.11 -6.58 -15.22
CA VAL A 360 -3.36 -5.35 -14.99
C VAL A 360 -4.10 -4.18 -15.61
N ASP A 361 -4.23 -3.09 -14.86
CA ASP A 361 -4.65 -1.78 -15.35
C ASP A 361 -3.54 -0.76 -15.10
N PHE A 362 -3.18 0.00 -16.14
CA PHE A 362 -2.32 1.18 -16.02
C PHE A 362 -3.18 2.44 -16.10
N VAL A 363 -3.20 3.23 -15.03
CA VAL A 363 -4.03 4.42 -14.89
C VAL A 363 -3.13 5.66 -14.91
N GLU A 364 -3.17 6.39 -16.02
CA GLU A 364 -2.44 7.64 -16.19
C GLU A 364 -3.19 8.78 -15.49
N PHE A 365 -2.56 9.37 -14.47
CA PHE A 365 -3.01 10.58 -13.80
C PHE A 365 -2.55 11.83 -14.58
N SER A 366 -3.49 12.71 -14.91
CA SER A 366 -3.24 13.90 -15.75
C SER A 366 -3.13 15.23 -14.98
N GLY A 367 -3.16 15.21 -13.64
CA GLY A 367 -3.13 16.42 -12.80
C GLY A 367 -1.78 17.18 -12.79
N GLY A 368 -1.74 18.28 -12.02
CA GLY A 368 -0.61 19.22 -11.98
C GLY A 368 0.74 18.57 -11.62
N GLY A 369 1.82 19.02 -12.28
CA GLY A 369 3.19 18.58 -11.99
C GLY A 369 3.79 19.21 -10.72
N GLY A 370 4.65 18.48 -10.00
CA GLY A 370 5.34 18.91 -8.77
C GLY A 370 5.43 17.79 -7.71
N PHE A 371 5.95 18.08 -6.51
CA PHE A 371 5.99 17.10 -5.38
C PHE A 371 4.58 16.64 -4.93
N ILE A 372 3.57 17.50 -5.11
CA ILE A 372 2.15 17.14 -4.93
C ILE A 372 1.77 16.02 -5.91
N GLY A 373 2.32 16.06 -7.13
CA GLY A 373 2.19 15.03 -8.16
C GLY A 373 2.94 13.72 -7.87
N HIS A 374 3.66 13.60 -6.75
CA HIS A 374 4.17 12.31 -6.26
C HIS A 374 3.28 11.72 -5.16
N SER A 375 2.53 12.57 -4.45
CA SER A 375 1.60 12.18 -3.37
C SER A 375 0.13 12.38 -3.77
N TYR A 376 -0.17 12.34 -5.08
CA TYR A 376 -1.52 12.56 -5.62
C TYR A 376 -2.52 11.54 -5.05
N PHE A 377 -2.08 10.33 -4.71
CA PHE A 377 -2.96 9.28 -4.21
C PHE A 377 -3.67 9.64 -2.89
N LEU A 378 -3.08 10.55 -2.11
CA LEU A 378 -3.70 11.09 -0.89
C LEU A 378 -4.35 12.45 -1.11
N SER A 379 -4.05 13.19 -2.18
CA SER A 379 -4.52 14.57 -2.33
C SER A 379 -5.58 14.75 -3.42
N ASP A 380 -5.57 13.91 -4.44
CA ASP A 380 -6.45 14.01 -5.59
C ASP A 380 -7.78 13.26 -5.39
N ALA A 381 -8.89 13.94 -5.68
CA ALA A 381 -10.23 13.39 -5.48
C ALA A 381 -10.55 12.28 -6.48
N THR A 382 -10.11 12.39 -7.73
CA THR A 382 -10.38 11.40 -8.78
C THR A 382 -9.68 10.08 -8.47
N ILE A 383 -8.43 10.14 -8.02
CA ILE A 383 -7.68 8.95 -7.61
C ILE A 383 -8.31 8.28 -6.38
N LYS A 384 -8.79 9.06 -5.41
CA LYS A 384 -9.52 8.53 -4.25
C LYS A 384 -10.84 7.87 -4.65
N ILE A 385 -11.62 8.50 -5.51
CA ILE A 385 -12.88 7.94 -6.03
C ILE A 385 -12.60 6.62 -6.76
N ASP A 386 -11.59 6.59 -7.61
CA ASP A 386 -11.19 5.39 -8.34
C ASP A 386 -10.75 4.27 -7.38
N LEU A 387 -9.91 4.59 -6.38
CA LEU A 387 -9.48 3.63 -5.36
C LEU A 387 -10.66 3.03 -4.58
N VAL A 388 -11.64 3.86 -4.22
CA VAL A 388 -12.87 3.42 -3.54
C VAL A 388 -13.68 2.51 -4.46
N ALA A 389 -13.88 2.89 -5.71
CA ALA A 389 -14.59 2.10 -6.69
C ALA A 389 -13.91 0.74 -6.92
N LEU A 390 -12.58 0.71 -7.03
CA LEU A 390 -11.76 -0.49 -7.20
C LEU A 390 -11.86 -1.43 -5.97
N ILE A 391 -11.60 -0.91 -4.76
CA ILE A 391 -11.41 -1.74 -3.56
C ILE A 391 -12.74 -2.04 -2.87
N ARG A 392 -13.56 -1.01 -2.61
CA ARG A 392 -14.84 -1.15 -1.89
C ARG A 392 -15.91 -1.72 -2.83
N ASP A 393 -16.06 -1.10 -4.00
CA ASP A 393 -17.16 -1.41 -4.90
C ASP A 393 -16.84 -2.53 -5.90
N ARG A 394 -15.58 -2.98 -5.93
CA ARG A 394 -15.06 -4.05 -6.82
C ARG A 394 -15.33 -3.76 -8.30
N ALA A 395 -15.32 -2.48 -8.65
CA ALA A 395 -15.51 -2.01 -10.00
C ALA A 395 -14.28 -2.34 -10.87
N LYS A 396 -14.51 -2.72 -12.12
CA LYS A 396 -13.46 -2.94 -13.12
C LYS A 396 -13.16 -1.62 -13.85
N ALA A 397 -12.01 -1.45 -14.50
CA ALA A 397 -11.63 -0.17 -15.12
C ALA A 397 -12.65 0.46 -16.09
N GLY A 398 -13.43 -0.35 -16.82
CA GLY A 398 -14.51 0.15 -17.69
C GLY A 398 -15.81 0.53 -16.99
N ASP A 399 -15.90 0.38 -15.66
CA ASP A 399 -17.07 0.75 -14.88
C ASP A 399 -17.13 2.28 -14.68
N PRO A 400 -18.26 2.95 -14.99
CA PRO A 400 -18.38 4.40 -14.85
C PRO A 400 -18.04 4.94 -13.44
N ARG A 401 -18.19 4.13 -12.40
CA ARG A 401 -17.85 4.50 -11.01
C ARG A 401 -16.36 4.76 -10.81
N ARG A 402 -15.50 4.19 -11.67
CA ARG A 402 -14.03 4.38 -11.62
C ARG A 402 -13.56 5.69 -12.24
N GLN A 403 -14.42 6.39 -13.01
CA GLN A 403 -14.07 7.67 -13.65
C GLN A 403 -12.80 7.57 -14.53
N LEU A 404 -12.70 6.48 -15.29
CA LEU A 404 -11.59 6.21 -16.19
C LEU A 404 -12.03 6.26 -17.65
N VAL A 405 -11.19 6.84 -18.49
CA VAL A 405 -11.32 6.86 -19.95
C VAL A 405 -10.34 5.84 -20.53
N GLU A 406 -10.83 4.91 -21.34
CA GLU A 406 -10.00 3.92 -22.03
C GLU A 406 -9.11 4.63 -23.07
N ILE A 407 -7.78 4.49 -22.99
CA ILE A 407 -6.87 4.93 -24.06
C ILE A 407 -6.69 3.78 -25.05
N LYS A 408 -6.24 2.64 -24.53
CA LYS A 408 -6.09 1.34 -25.20
C LYS A 408 -5.82 0.35 -24.10
N ARG A 409 -6.61 -0.73 -23.94
CA ARG A 409 -6.34 -1.73 -22.89
C ARG A 409 -4.89 -2.26 -22.95
N PRO A 410 -4.22 -2.44 -21.80
CA PRO A 410 -4.68 -2.22 -20.41
C PRO A 410 -4.52 -0.77 -19.86
N PHE A 411 -4.42 0.23 -20.73
CA PHE A 411 -4.15 1.63 -20.37
C PHE A 411 -5.40 2.52 -20.36
N TRP A 412 -5.49 3.28 -19.29
CA TRP A 412 -6.60 4.16 -18.93
C TRP A 412 -6.07 5.53 -18.51
N ARG A 413 -6.93 6.54 -18.55
CA ARG A 413 -6.67 7.87 -18.01
C ARG A 413 -7.76 8.26 -17.03
N THR A 414 -7.41 8.97 -15.96
CA THR A 414 -8.41 9.60 -15.09
C THR A 414 -9.22 10.63 -15.87
N SER A 415 -10.55 10.61 -15.78
CA SER A 415 -11.37 11.68 -16.35
C SER A 415 -11.25 12.95 -15.50
N ASP A 416 -10.98 14.09 -16.12
CA ASP A 416 -11.03 15.38 -15.41
C ASP A 416 -12.45 15.62 -14.91
N ALA A 417 -12.61 15.84 -13.60
CA ALA A 417 -13.91 16.09 -12.96
C ALA A 417 -14.63 17.35 -13.50
N SER A 418 -13.99 18.13 -14.37
CA SER A 418 -14.53 19.33 -15.02
C SER A 418 -15.23 19.08 -16.36
N GLN A 419 -15.23 17.85 -16.91
CA GLN A 419 -15.93 17.53 -18.17
C GLN A 419 -17.18 16.65 -18.02
N ALA A 420 -17.61 16.35 -16.78
CA ALA A 420 -18.86 15.65 -16.55
C ALA A 420 -20.02 16.66 -16.39
N THR A 421 -20.58 17.13 -17.49
CA THR A 421 -21.97 17.60 -17.56
C THR A 421 -22.52 17.22 -18.93
N PRO A 422 -23.72 16.58 -19.02
CA PRO A 422 -24.26 16.06 -20.28
C PRO A 422 -24.50 17.13 -21.34
#